data_AF-A0A7S2QXQ6-F1
#
_entry.id   AF-A0A7S2QXQ6-F1
#
_cell.length_a   1.000
_cell.length_b   1.000
_cell.length_c   1.000
_cell.angle_alpha   90.00
_cell.angle_beta   90.00
_cell.angle_gamma   90.00
#
_symmetry.space_group_name_H-M   'P 1'
#
loop_
_entity.id
_entity.type
_entity.pdbx_description
1 polymer ?
#
loop_
_entity_poly.entity_id
_entity_poly.type
_entity_poly.pdbx_seq_one_letter_code
_entity_poly.pdbx_strand_id
1 'polypeptide(L)'
;GDDDDDDDDERDWFAKKLKDEYAADARAADGAPSDDWVSYADVDATTASVLGDEYHRAEVWAAAERARRGVKRMHRRDVEDEKTRERRAREAEAQRRKLEELEAKDRAWRESLATKARAMTTMSTDEYRAKWRALEEGKVKTLALRDFPFIDAATMKSASALCEFLTVDIDADKKRIKLREEMMRWHPDKFAKYFAVAREEDLEQVKERVNVTAQAVREAFKAFQQPP
;
A
#
# COMPACT_ATOMS: atom_id res chain seq x y z
N GLY A 1 14.72 -4.32 35.41
CA GLY A 1 15.04 -3.11 34.65
C GLY A 1 13.86 -2.96 33.75
N ASP A 2 12.79 -2.52 34.40
CA ASP A 2 11.39 -2.65 34.03
C ASP A 2 10.91 -1.23 33.89
N ASP A 3 10.51 -0.87 32.68
CA ASP A 3 9.91 0.41 32.31
C ASP A 3 8.89 0.11 31.21
N ASP A 4 7.74 -0.43 31.61
CA ASP A 4 6.55 -0.68 30.76
C ASP A 4 5.28 -0.55 31.64
N ASP A 5 5.06 0.61 32.26
CA ASP A 5 3.92 0.83 33.19
C ASP A 5 3.27 2.24 33.05
N ASP A 6 3.22 2.84 31.85
CA ASP A 6 2.59 4.16 31.63
C ASP A 6 1.35 4.18 30.71
N ASP A 7 0.92 3.04 30.15
CA ASP A 7 -0.20 2.99 29.17
C ASP A 7 -1.59 2.66 29.78
N ASP A 8 -1.67 2.33 31.07
CA ASP A 8 -2.95 1.96 31.71
C ASP A 8 -3.76 3.16 32.24
N ASP A 9 -3.15 4.34 32.41
CA ASP A 9 -3.83 5.52 32.97
C ASP A 9 -4.80 6.21 31.97
N GLU A 10 -4.57 6.11 30.66
CA GLU A 10 -5.45 6.76 29.67
C GLU A 10 -6.76 6.01 29.43
N ARG A 11 -6.74 4.67 29.54
CA ARG A 11 -7.96 3.85 29.41
C ARG A 11 -8.89 4.03 30.59
N ASP A 12 -8.33 4.20 31.79
CA ASP A 12 -9.13 4.38 33.00
C ASP A 12 -9.80 5.78 33.04
N TRP A 13 -9.14 6.81 32.48
CA TRP A 13 -9.75 8.13 32.31
C TRP A 13 -10.97 8.10 31.37
N PHE A 14 -10.89 7.39 30.26
CA PHE A 14 -11.99 7.31 29.29
C PHE A 14 -13.17 6.50 29.84
N ALA A 15 -12.89 5.40 30.55
CA ALA A 15 -13.91 4.59 31.21
C ALA A 15 -14.61 5.36 32.35
N LYS A 16 -13.86 6.15 33.12
CA LYS A 16 -14.41 6.99 34.19
C LYS A 16 -15.31 8.11 33.65
N LYS A 17 -14.93 8.73 32.53
CA LYS A 17 -15.73 9.76 31.87
C LYS A 17 -17.07 9.22 31.34
N LEU A 18 -17.07 8.03 30.75
CA LEU A 18 -18.30 7.34 30.31
C LEU A 18 -19.21 6.98 31.50
N LYS A 19 -18.64 6.60 32.63
CA LYS A 19 -19.41 6.24 33.83
C LYS A 19 -20.07 7.45 34.49
N ASP A 20 -19.41 8.61 34.49
CA ASP A 20 -19.99 9.86 35.00
C ASP A 20 -21.09 10.42 34.06
N GLU A 21 -20.96 10.25 32.73
CA GLU A 21 -22.01 10.64 31.78
C GLU A 21 -23.29 9.80 31.93
N TYR A 22 -23.17 8.48 32.13
CA TYR A 22 -24.33 7.62 32.36
C TYR A 22 -24.94 7.75 33.76
N ALA A 23 -24.16 8.14 34.78
CA ALA A 23 -24.67 8.41 36.12
C ALA A 23 -25.50 9.72 36.20
N ALA A 24 -25.25 10.67 35.30
CA ALA A 24 -26.05 11.88 35.18
C ALA A 24 -27.42 11.62 34.52
N ASP A 25 -27.50 10.71 33.55
CA ASP A 25 -28.74 10.34 32.87
C ASP A 25 -29.62 9.37 33.69
N ALA A 26 -29.02 8.53 34.54
CA ALA A 26 -29.77 7.61 35.40
C ALA A 26 -30.54 8.30 36.55
N ARG A 27 -30.23 9.57 36.86
CA ARG A 27 -30.97 10.37 37.87
C ARG A 27 -32.18 11.13 37.30
N ALA A 28 -32.40 11.09 35.98
CA ALA A 28 -33.56 11.71 35.33
C ALA A 28 -34.70 10.72 35.04
N ALA A 29 -34.54 9.44 35.39
CA ALA A 29 -35.47 8.36 35.03
C ALA A 29 -36.20 7.73 36.23
N ASP A 30 -36.39 8.48 37.32
CA ASP A 30 -37.26 8.08 38.44
C ASP A 30 -38.43 9.06 38.55
N GLY A 31 -39.28 9.02 37.52
CA GLY A 31 -40.56 9.72 37.45
C GLY A 31 -41.61 8.71 37.01
N ALA A 32 -42.08 7.92 37.96
CA ALA A 32 -43.17 6.97 37.79
C ALA A 32 -44.36 7.64 37.04
N PRO A 33 -45.03 6.94 36.12
CA PRO A 33 -46.31 7.40 35.62
C PRO A 33 -47.32 7.28 36.77
N SER A 34 -47.58 8.38 37.49
CA SER A 34 -48.72 8.43 38.40
C SER A 34 -49.98 8.47 37.55
N ASP A 35 -50.68 7.34 37.51
CA ASP A 35 -52.10 7.24 37.19
C ASP A 35 -52.88 8.11 38.19
N ASP A 36 -52.93 9.42 37.96
CA ASP A 36 -53.85 10.32 38.64
C ASP A 36 -55.00 10.61 37.67
N TRP A 37 -55.86 9.62 37.56
CA TRP A 37 -57.24 9.79 37.14
C TRP A 37 -57.92 10.73 38.13
N VAL A 38 -57.87 12.03 37.83
CA VAL A 38 -58.64 13.04 38.55
C VAL A 38 -60.13 12.73 38.35
N SER A 39 -60.73 12.22 39.42
CA SER A 39 -62.15 11.99 39.61
C SER A 39 -62.98 13.23 39.22
N TYR A 40 -63.89 13.05 38.26
CA TYR A 40 -65.00 13.98 37.99
C TYR A 40 -65.99 13.91 39.17
N ALA A 41 -65.68 14.58 40.27
CA ALA A 41 -66.65 14.89 41.31
C ALA A 41 -66.29 16.24 41.91
N ASP A 42 -67.27 17.14 41.91
CA ASP A 42 -67.24 18.50 42.47
C ASP A 42 -66.35 19.53 41.76
N VAL A 43 -66.88 20.11 40.67
CA VAL A 43 -66.77 21.57 40.51
C VAL A 43 -68.16 22.14 40.28
N ASP A 44 -68.60 22.75 41.37
CA ASP A 44 -69.70 23.65 41.60
C ASP A 44 -70.04 24.55 40.42
N ALA A 45 -71.34 24.62 40.14
CA ALA A 45 -71.94 25.54 39.18
C ALA A 45 -71.80 26.98 39.70
N THR A 46 -70.67 27.63 39.42
CA THR A 46 -70.48 29.05 39.65
C THR A 46 -70.31 29.78 38.33
N THR A 47 -71.42 30.36 37.88
CA THR A 47 -71.50 31.63 37.15
C THR A 47 -70.36 31.93 36.18
N ALA A 48 -70.58 31.56 34.92
CA ALA A 48 -69.86 32.06 33.76
C ALA A 48 -69.80 33.60 33.76
N SER A 49 -68.66 34.14 34.21
CA SER A 49 -68.23 35.49 33.86
C SER A 49 -67.52 35.40 32.52
N VAL A 50 -68.15 35.97 31.50
CA VAL A 50 -67.72 36.04 30.09
C VAL A 50 -66.33 36.67 29.90
N LEU A 51 -65.69 37.19 30.95
CA LEU A 51 -64.33 37.75 30.94
C LEU A 51 -63.20 36.75 31.25
N GLY A 52 -63.49 35.57 31.82
CA GLY A 52 -62.47 34.53 32.10
C GLY A 52 -62.11 33.66 30.89
N ASP A 53 -63.01 33.58 29.91
CA ASP A 53 -62.89 32.77 28.69
C ASP A 53 -61.87 33.37 27.71
N GLU A 54 -61.76 34.71 27.67
CA GLU A 54 -60.84 35.41 26.76
C GLU A 54 -59.37 35.30 27.21
N TYR A 55 -59.11 35.39 28.52
CA TYR A 55 -57.78 35.18 29.08
C TYR A 55 -57.31 33.73 28.94
N HIS A 56 -58.20 32.77 29.20
CA HIS A 56 -57.88 31.35 29.03
C HIS A 56 -57.56 31.00 27.56
N ARG A 57 -58.33 31.52 26.59
CA ARG A 57 -58.04 31.37 25.16
C ARG A 57 -56.71 32.01 24.77
N ALA A 58 -56.40 33.19 25.30
CA ALA A 58 -55.12 33.86 25.04
C ALA A 58 -53.93 33.05 25.60
N GLU A 59 -54.07 32.42 26.76
CA GLU A 59 -53.04 31.60 27.38
C GLU A 59 -52.81 30.28 26.62
N VAL A 60 -53.89 29.60 26.22
CA VAL A 60 -53.82 28.39 25.38
C VAL A 60 -53.20 28.72 24.02
N TRP A 61 -53.55 29.85 23.42
CA TRP A 61 -52.95 30.29 22.16
C TRP A 61 -51.46 30.62 22.33
N ALA A 62 -51.07 31.31 23.40
CA ALA A 62 -49.67 31.60 23.71
C ALA A 62 -48.86 30.32 23.99
N ALA A 63 -49.46 29.31 24.63
CA ALA A 63 -48.84 28.01 24.86
C ALA A 63 -48.67 27.23 23.55
N ALA A 64 -49.69 27.19 22.69
CA ALA A 64 -49.61 26.58 21.37
C ALA A 64 -48.56 27.28 20.48
N GLU A 65 -48.47 28.60 20.53
CA GLU A 65 -47.49 29.41 19.80
C GLU A 65 -46.06 29.13 20.31
N ARG A 66 -45.87 28.99 21.63
CA ARG A 66 -44.59 28.58 22.24
C ARG A 66 -44.20 27.17 21.79
N ALA A 67 -45.13 26.21 21.79
CA ALA A 67 -44.87 24.85 21.33
C ALA A 67 -44.48 24.82 19.84
N ARG A 68 -45.19 25.56 18.97
CA ARG A 68 -44.85 25.69 17.54
C ARG A 68 -43.46 26.29 17.33
N ARG A 69 -43.08 27.30 18.11
CA ARG A 69 -41.73 27.88 18.07
C ARG A 69 -40.67 26.90 18.56
N GLY A 70 -40.98 26.08 19.58
CA GLY A 70 -40.11 25.00 20.06
C GLY A 70 -39.84 23.96 18.98
N VAL A 71 -40.87 23.44 18.33
CA VAL A 71 -40.75 22.47 17.23
C VAL A 71 -39.98 23.05 16.05
N LYS A 72 -40.24 24.30 15.67
CA LYS A 72 -39.50 24.98 14.59
C LYS A 72 -38.01 25.17 14.92
N ARG A 73 -37.67 25.41 16.20
CA ARG A 73 -36.27 25.50 16.66
C ARG A 73 -35.58 24.13 16.66
N MET A 74 -36.26 23.08 17.10
CA MET A 74 -35.72 21.71 17.05
C MET A 74 -35.48 21.28 15.60
N HIS A 75 -36.46 21.45 14.72
CA HIS A 75 -36.30 21.10 13.29
C HIS A 75 -35.13 21.86 12.62
N ARG A 76 -34.94 23.14 12.97
CA ARG A 76 -33.79 23.91 12.48
C ARG A 76 -32.45 23.34 12.99
N ARG A 77 -32.40 22.94 14.26
CA ARG A 77 -31.21 22.32 14.87
C ARG A 77 -30.91 20.97 14.23
N ASP A 78 -31.92 20.13 14.01
CA ASP A 78 -31.76 18.83 13.36
C ASP A 78 -31.23 18.97 11.93
N VAL A 79 -31.72 19.96 11.17
CA VAL A 79 -31.23 20.26 9.82
C VAL A 79 -29.79 20.79 9.84
N GLU A 80 -29.41 21.59 10.84
CA GLU A 80 -28.03 22.07 11.01
C GLU A 80 -27.10 20.91 11.43
N ASP A 81 -27.52 20.05 12.35
CA ASP A 81 -26.78 18.87 12.80
C ASP A 81 -26.60 17.85 11.66
N GLU A 82 -27.64 17.59 10.86
CA GLU A 82 -27.55 16.70 9.69
C GLU A 82 -26.57 17.25 8.64
N LYS A 83 -26.59 18.56 8.36
CA LYS A 83 -25.62 19.20 7.47
C LYS A 83 -24.19 19.10 7.99
N THR A 84 -23.98 19.21 9.30
CA THR A 84 -22.63 19.06 9.88
C THR A 84 -22.13 17.62 9.82
N ARG A 85 -23.01 16.63 10.02
CA ARG A 85 -22.69 15.21 9.86
C ARG A 85 -22.35 14.88 8.41
N GLU A 86 -23.16 15.35 7.46
CA GLU A 86 -22.91 15.16 6.03
C GLU A 86 -21.57 15.79 5.60
N ARG A 87 -21.24 16.98 6.13
CA ARG A 87 -19.95 17.62 5.85
C ARG A 87 -18.78 16.81 6.42
N ARG A 88 -18.88 16.34 7.66
CA ARG A 88 -17.84 15.49 8.29
C ARG A 88 -17.68 14.16 7.56
N ALA A 89 -18.77 13.55 7.10
CA ALA A 89 -18.73 12.32 6.31
C ALA A 89 -17.99 12.52 4.98
N ARG A 90 -18.28 13.62 4.25
CA ARG A 90 -17.57 13.97 3.03
C ARG A 90 -16.09 14.28 3.27
N GLU A 91 -15.77 14.98 4.35
CA GLU A 91 -14.39 15.25 4.73
C GLU A 91 -13.64 13.95 5.07
N ALA A 92 -14.26 13.03 5.81
CA ALA A 92 -13.68 11.73 6.14
C ALA A 92 -13.46 10.85 4.89
N GLU A 93 -14.42 10.80 3.97
CA GLU A 93 -14.26 10.10 2.69
C GLU A 93 -13.15 10.70 1.83
N ALA A 94 -13.04 12.03 1.79
CA ALA A 94 -11.97 12.71 1.07
C ALA A 94 -10.59 12.41 1.68
N GLN A 95 -10.49 12.32 3.02
CA GLN A 95 -9.25 11.92 3.68
C GLN A 95 -8.90 10.47 3.40
N ARG A 96 -9.88 9.55 3.44
CA ARG A 96 -9.66 8.15 3.07
C ARG A 96 -9.16 8.00 1.63
N ARG A 97 -9.79 8.70 0.68
CA ARG A 97 -9.34 8.71 -0.73
C ARG A 97 -7.91 9.23 -0.89
N LYS A 98 -7.53 10.27 -0.14
CA LYS A 98 -6.16 10.79 -0.14
C LYS A 98 -5.16 9.78 0.39
N LEU A 99 -5.50 9.06 1.46
CA LEU A 99 -4.65 8.00 2.01
C LEU A 99 -4.49 6.84 1.01
N GLU A 100 -5.59 6.38 0.42
CA GLU A 100 -5.58 5.33 -0.61
C GLU A 100 -4.76 5.75 -1.85
N GLU A 101 -4.83 7.02 -2.26
CA GLU A 101 -4.04 7.55 -3.37
C GLU A 101 -2.54 7.60 -3.04
N LEU A 102 -2.17 7.97 -1.80
CA LEU A 102 -0.78 7.96 -1.34
C LEU A 102 -0.24 6.52 -1.24
N GLU A 103 -1.02 5.59 -0.72
CA GLU A 103 -0.67 4.17 -0.67
C GLU A 103 -0.59 3.56 -2.08
N ALA A 104 -1.45 3.96 -3.00
CA ALA A 104 -1.36 3.56 -4.40
C ALA A 104 -0.08 4.11 -5.05
N LYS A 105 0.27 5.36 -4.79
CA LYS A 105 1.53 5.97 -5.28
C LYS A 105 2.76 5.30 -4.69
N ASP A 106 2.74 4.97 -3.39
CA ASP A 106 3.84 4.25 -2.74
C ASP A 106 3.96 2.81 -3.26
N ARG A 107 2.86 2.09 -3.42
CA ARG A 107 2.85 0.76 -4.07
C ARG A 107 3.39 0.84 -5.49
N ALA A 108 2.90 1.78 -6.30
CA ALA A 108 3.40 1.98 -7.66
C ALA A 108 4.90 2.35 -7.68
N TRP A 109 5.36 3.14 -6.71
CA TRP A 109 6.77 3.46 -6.57
C TRP A 109 7.60 2.23 -6.20
N ARG A 110 7.16 1.42 -5.23
CA ARG A 110 7.80 0.16 -4.84
C ARG A 110 7.81 -0.85 -6.00
N GLU A 111 6.73 -0.96 -6.75
CA GLU A 111 6.66 -1.78 -7.96
C GLU A 111 7.59 -1.24 -9.05
N SER A 112 7.70 0.08 -9.20
CA SER A 112 8.66 0.69 -10.13
C SER A 112 10.11 0.44 -9.71
N LEU A 113 10.39 0.43 -8.41
CA LEU A 113 11.70 0.09 -7.86
C LEU A 113 11.98 -1.40 -8.02
N ALA A 114 11.00 -2.27 -7.80
CA ALA A 114 11.15 -3.71 -7.99
C ALA A 114 11.32 -4.08 -9.47
N THR A 115 10.62 -3.42 -10.38
CA THR A 115 10.80 -3.60 -11.83
C THR A 115 12.13 -3.03 -12.30
N LYS A 116 12.56 -1.85 -11.83
CA LYS A 116 13.90 -1.31 -12.09
C LYS A 116 15.00 -2.17 -11.49
N ALA A 117 14.80 -2.70 -10.28
CA ALA A 117 15.74 -3.62 -9.65
C ALA A 117 15.80 -4.94 -10.41
N ARG A 118 14.66 -5.52 -10.82
CA ARG A 118 14.62 -6.71 -11.67
C ARG A 118 15.30 -6.45 -13.03
N ALA A 119 15.01 -5.33 -13.68
CA ALA A 119 15.66 -4.93 -14.92
C ALA A 119 17.17 -4.68 -14.75
N MET A 120 17.60 -4.13 -13.61
CA MET A 120 19.02 -4.00 -13.25
C MET A 120 19.68 -5.34 -12.90
N THR A 121 18.91 -6.35 -12.50
CA THR A 121 19.41 -7.66 -12.04
C THR A 121 19.33 -8.74 -13.12
N THR A 122 18.69 -8.46 -14.25
CA THR A 122 18.64 -9.38 -15.39
C THR A 122 19.10 -8.65 -16.63
N MET A 123 20.39 -8.77 -16.97
CA MET A 123 20.84 -8.43 -18.31
C MET A 123 19.96 -9.17 -19.33
N SER A 124 19.32 -8.43 -20.23
CA SER A 124 18.53 -9.07 -21.29
C SER A 124 19.44 -9.80 -22.29
N THR A 125 18.92 -10.82 -22.97
CA THR A 125 19.65 -11.55 -24.02
C THR A 125 20.11 -10.62 -25.15
N ASP A 126 19.30 -9.59 -25.45
CA ASP A 126 19.62 -8.58 -26.46
C ASP A 126 20.74 -7.64 -26.00
N GLU A 127 20.74 -7.22 -24.74
CA GLU A 127 21.85 -6.46 -24.14
C GLU A 127 23.15 -7.27 -24.13
N TYR A 128 23.07 -8.56 -23.79
CA TYR A 128 24.21 -9.48 -23.85
C TYR A 128 24.79 -9.54 -25.27
N ARG A 129 23.93 -9.74 -26.28
CA ARG A 129 24.35 -9.77 -27.70
C ARG A 129 24.87 -8.42 -28.16
N ALA A 130 24.32 -7.30 -27.69
CA ALA A 130 24.78 -5.96 -28.03
C ALA A 130 26.18 -5.67 -27.43
N LYS A 131 26.42 -6.04 -26.17
CA LYS A 131 27.74 -5.90 -25.54
C LYS A 131 28.80 -6.76 -26.23
N TRP A 132 28.45 -7.98 -26.63
CA TRP A 132 29.35 -8.83 -27.42
C TRP A 132 29.70 -8.19 -28.77
N ARG A 133 28.72 -7.64 -29.49
CA ARG A 133 28.99 -6.92 -30.75
C ARG A 133 29.89 -5.70 -30.53
N ALA A 134 29.65 -4.92 -29.49
CA ALA A 134 30.49 -3.76 -29.16
C ALA A 134 31.94 -4.16 -28.86
N LEU A 135 32.13 -5.29 -28.18
CA LEU A 135 33.44 -5.87 -27.87
C LEU A 135 34.15 -6.40 -29.12
N GLU A 136 33.43 -7.07 -30.03
CA GLU A 136 33.97 -7.61 -31.28
C GLU A 136 34.30 -6.51 -32.31
N GLU A 137 33.49 -5.46 -32.37
CA GLU A 137 33.71 -4.32 -33.27
C GLU A 137 34.88 -3.42 -32.82
N GLY A 138 35.43 -3.64 -31.62
CA GLY A 138 36.62 -2.94 -31.13
C GLY A 138 36.44 -1.42 -31.02
N LYS A 139 35.20 -0.93 -30.94
CA LYS A 139 34.87 0.51 -30.92
C LYS A 139 35.35 1.21 -29.65
N VAL A 140 35.71 0.46 -28.61
CA VAL A 140 36.06 1.00 -27.29
C VAL A 140 37.51 0.63 -26.97
N LYS A 141 38.35 1.67 -26.75
CA LYS A 141 39.79 1.50 -26.50
C LYS A 141 40.13 1.07 -25.07
N THR A 142 39.26 1.35 -24.10
CA THR A 142 39.40 0.94 -22.70
C THR A 142 38.03 0.61 -22.13
N LEU A 143 37.85 -0.63 -21.69
CA LEU A 143 36.60 -1.15 -21.15
C LEU A 143 36.72 -1.34 -19.63
N ALA A 144 35.72 -0.85 -18.89
CA ALA A 144 35.58 -1.13 -17.47
C ALA A 144 34.88 -2.47 -17.25
N LEU A 145 34.95 -3.00 -16.03
CA LEU A 145 34.29 -4.26 -15.62
C LEU A 145 32.81 -4.37 -16.05
N ARG A 146 32.08 -3.24 -16.07
CA ARG A 146 30.64 -3.17 -16.40
C ARG A 146 30.34 -3.27 -17.91
N ASP A 147 31.33 -2.96 -18.75
CA ASP A 147 31.17 -2.93 -20.20
C ASP A 147 31.32 -4.33 -20.81
N PHE A 148 31.90 -5.27 -20.07
CA PHE A 148 31.98 -6.67 -20.47
C PHE A 148 30.60 -7.35 -20.40
N PRO A 149 30.32 -8.31 -21.29
CA PRO A 149 29.06 -9.03 -21.36
C PRO A 149 28.95 -10.12 -20.26
N PHE A 150 29.25 -9.78 -19.01
CA PHE A 150 29.11 -10.75 -17.91
C PHE A 150 27.65 -11.12 -17.70
N ILE A 151 27.39 -12.42 -17.55
CA ILE A 151 26.07 -12.94 -17.20
C ILE A 151 25.88 -12.76 -15.68
N ASP A 152 24.65 -12.52 -15.24
CA ASP A 152 24.40 -12.30 -13.81
C ASP A 152 24.61 -13.57 -12.99
N ALA A 153 25.12 -13.42 -11.77
CA ALA A 153 25.37 -14.54 -10.87
C ALA A 153 24.07 -15.31 -10.55
N ALA A 154 22.91 -14.66 -10.59
CA ALA A 154 21.62 -15.31 -10.41
C ALA A 154 21.29 -16.30 -11.55
N THR A 155 21.55 -15.90 -12.81
CA THR A 155 21.39 -16.75 -13.99
C THR A 155 22.45 -17.84 -14.10
N MET A 156 23.64 -17.63 -13.52
CA MET A 156 24.71 -18.65 -13.47
C MET A 156 24.47 -19.76 -12.44
N LYS A 157 23.58 -19.55 -11.44
CA LYS A 157 23.31 -20.55 -10.39
C LYS A 157 22.64 -21.82 -10.90
N SER A 158 21.90 -21.73 -12.00
CA SER A 158 21.22 -22.88 -12.60
C SER A 158 21.75 -23.12 -14.01
N ALA A 159 22.32 -24.31 -14.21
CA ALA A 159 22.81 -24.78 -15.50
C ALA A 159 21.71 -24.80 -16.58
N SER A 160 20.46 -25.10 -16.20
CA SER A 160 19.33 -25.07 -17.12
C SER A 160 18.92 -23.64 -17.49
N ALA A 161 18.85 -22.74 -16.51
CA ALA A 161 18.51 -21.34 -16.75
C ALA A 161 19.57 -20.63 -17.62
N LEU A 162 20.86 -20.95 -17.42
CA LEU A 162 21.94 -20.45 -18.25
C LEU A 162 21.86 -20.99 -19.70
N CYS A 163 21.56 -22.29 -19.86
CA CYS A 163 21.30 -22.88 -21.18
C CYS A 163 20.12 -22.21 -21.89
N GLU A 164 19.00 -22.03 -21.18
CA GLU A 164 17.82 -21.36 -21.72
C GLU A 164 18.14 -19.93 -22.14
N PHE A 165 18.81 -19.15 -21.29
CA PHE A 165 19.24 -17.78 -21.57
C PHE A 165 20.15 -17.68 -22.81
N LEU A 166 21.12 -18.57 -22.95
CA LEU A 166 22.04 -18.56 -24.09
C LEU A 166 21.40 -19.08 -25.39
N THR A 167 20.33 -19.87 -25.28
CA THR A 167 19.66 -20.50 -26.43
C THR A 167 18.27 -19.93 -26.74
N VAL A 168 17.95 -18.76 -26.17
CA VAL A 168 16.72 -18.02 -26.52
C VAL A 168 16.69 -17.77 -28.03
N ASP A 169 15.59 -18.17 -28.66
CA ASP A 169 15.30 -18.12 -30.11
C ASP A 169 16.13 -19.06 -31.01
N ILE A 170 16.74 -20.11 -30.45
CA ILE A 170 17.53 -21.09 -31.20
C ILE A 170 16.82 -22.42 -31.29
N ASP A 171 16.70 -22.96 -32.51
CA ASP A 171 16.18 -24.31 -32.79
C ASP A 171 16.87 -25.35 -31.92
N ALA A 172 16.12 -26.33 -31.40
CA ALA A 172 16.63 -27.41 -30.54
C ALA A 172 17.89 -28.09 -31.12
N ASP A 173 17.91 -28.33 -32.43
CA ASP A 173 19.03 -28.96 -33.14
C ASP A 173 20.30 -28.08 -33.19
N LYS A 174 20.13 -26.76 -33.12
CA LYS A 174 21.22 -25.77 -33.14
C LYS A 174 21.64 -25.33 -31.74
N LYS A 175 20.85 -25.62 -30.69
CA LYS A 175 21.18 -25.27 -29.29
C LYS A 175 22.55 -25.81 -28.89
N ARG A 176 22.85 -27.07 -29.23
CA ARG A 176 24.15 -27.70 -28.93
C ARG A 176 25.31 -26.97 -29.59
N ILE A 177 25.16 -26.59 -30.85
CA ILE A 177 26.20 -25.89 -31.62
C ILE A 177 26.45 -24.53 -30.99
N LYS A 178 25.37 -23.78 -30.69
CA LYS A 178 25.44 -22.46 -30.08
C LYS A 178 26.05 -22.49 -28.68
N LEU A 179 25.68 -23.47 -27.86
CA LEU A 179 26.26 -23.63 -26.53
C LEU A 179 27.75 -23.99 -26.60
N ARG A 180 28.16 -24.78 -27.60
CA ARG A 180 29.57 -25.07 -27.87
C ARG A 180 30.33 -23.82 -28.35
N GLU A 181 29.72 -22.99 -29.21
CA GLU A 181 30.28 -21.70 -29.63
C GLU A 181 30.50 -20.78 -28.42
N GLU A 182 29.50 -20.65 -27.54
CA GLU A 182 29.58 -19.84 -26.33
C GLU A 182 30.62 -20.40 -25.34
N MET A 183 30.72 -21.72 -25.18
CA MET A 183 31.76 -22.37 -24.38
C MET A 183 33.17 -22.03 -24.89
N MET A 184 33.37 -22.02 -26.21
CA MET A 184 34.65 -21.64 -26.80
C MET A 184 34.91 -20.13 -26.71
N ARG A 185 33.86 -19.31 -26.83
CA ARG A 185 33.94 -17.86 -26.74
C ARG A 185 34.31 -17.37 -25.33
N TRP A 186 33.78 -18.01 -24.29
CA TRP A 186 34.12 -17.74 -22.89
C TRP A 186 35.41 -18.45 -22.42
N HIS A 187 36.04 -19.28 -23.24
CA HIS A 187 37.29 -19.94 -22.87
C HIS A 187 38.38 -18.89 -22.58
N PRO A 188 39.12 -18.96 -21.45
CA PRO A 188 40.08 -17.93 -21.06
C PRO A 188 41.14 -17.66 -22.14
N ASP A 189 41.55 -18.69 -22.87
CA ASP A 189 42.47 -18.58 -24.02
C ASP A 189 41.89 -17.74 -25.18
N LYS A 190 40.62 -17.98 -25.56
CA LYS A 190 39.96 -17.21 -26.63
C LYS A 190 39.57 -15.81 -26.18
N PHE A 191 39.29 -15.65 -24.89
CA PHE A 191 38.97 -14.37 -24.28
C PHE A 191 40.21 -13.51 -24.04
N ALA A 192 41.42 -14.09 -24.04
CA ALA A 192 42.66 -13.39 -23.75
C ALA A 192 42.91 -12.16 -24.64
N LYS A 193 42.43 -12.19 -25.89
CA LYS A 193 42.49 -11.04 -26.81
C LYS A 193 41.75 -9.80 -26.29
N TYR A 194 40.75 -9.97 -25.42
CA TYR A 194 39.99 -8.87 -24.83
C TYR A 194 40.61 -8.34 -23.54
N PHE A 195 41.53 -9.09 -22.89
CA PHE A 195 42.27 -8.59 -21.73
C PHE A 195 43.14 -7.39 -22.10
N ALA A 196 43.63 -7.29 -23.34
CA ALA A 196 44.38 -6.13 -23.81
C ALA A 196 43.56 -4.83 -23.85
N VAL A 197 42.23 -4.91 -23.81
CA VAL A 197 41.31 -3.75 -23.85
C VAL A 197 40.72 -3.46 -22.47
N ALA A 198 40.89 -4.37 -21.51
CA ALA A 198 40.47 -4.18 -20.13
C ALA A 198 41.36 -3.15 -19.42
N ARG A 199 40.78 -2.35 -18.54
CA ARG A 199 41.56 -1.49 -17.63
C ARG A 199 42.44 -2.36 -16.71
N GLU A 200 43.65 -1.88 -16.42
CA GLU A 200 44.63 -2.63 -15.61
C GLU A 200 44.14 -2.91 -14.18
N GLU A 201 43.38 -1.98 -13.59
CA GLU A 201 42.75 -2.12 -12.28
C GLU A 201 41.67 -3.23 -12.25
N ASP A 202 40.99 -3.44 -13.38
CA ASP A 202 39.88 -4.39 -13.52
C ASP A 202 40.36 -5.74 -14.08
N LEU A 203 41.61 -5.85 -14.55
CA LEU A 203 42.10 -7.03 -15.28
C LEU A 203 41.98 -8.32 -14.47
N GLU A 204 42.34 -8.29 -13.19
CA GLU A 204 42.29 -9.47 -12.33
C GLU A 204 40.85 -9.89 -12.04
N GLN A 205 39.97 -8.93 -11.77
CA GLN A 205 38.53 -9.18 -11.58
C GLN A 205 37.87 -9.69 -12.86
N VAL A 206 38.25 -9.18 -14.03
CA VAL A 206 37.76 -9.64 -15.33
C VAL A 206 38.21 -11.08 -15.57
N LYS A 207 39.48 -11.43 -15.31
CA LYS A 207 39.98 -12.80 -15.42
C LYS A 207 39.23 -13.77 -14.51
N GLU A 208 39.03 -13.39 -13.24
CA GLU A 208 38.27 -14.19 -12.28
C GLU A 208 36.85 -14.43 -12.77
N ARG A 209 36.14 -13.37 -13.18
CA ARG A 209 34.77 -13.49 -13.68
C ARG A 209 34.66 -14.29 -14.97
N VAL A 210 35.64 -14.17 -15.87
CA VAL A 210 35.71 -15.00 -17.10
C VAL A 210 35.88 -16.47 -16.72
N ASN A 211 36.73 -16.79 -15.74
CA ASN A 211 36.90 -18.18 -15.27
C ASN A 211 35.60 -18.73 -14.66
N VAL A 212 34.91 -17.96 -13.82
CA VAL A 212 33.61 -18.34 -13.25
C VAL A 212 32.57 -18.55 -14.33
N THR A 213 32.48 -17.62 -15.30
CA THR A 213 31.54 -17.72 -16.43
C THR A 213 31.86 -18.94 -17.31
N ALA A 214 33.14 -19.18 -17.61
CA ALA A 214 33.58 -20.32 -18.40
C ALA A 214 33.24 -21.64 -17.72
N GLN A 215 33.39 -21.72 -16.40
CA GLN A 215 32.99 -22.89 -15.62
C GLN A 215 31.48 -23.09 -15.65
N ALA A 216 30.69 -22.04 -15.40
CA ALA A 216 29.23 -22.11 -15.46
C ALA A 216 28.73 -22.56 -16.84
N VAL A 217 29.30 -22.04 -17.93
CA VAL A 217 28.93 -22.45 -19.30
C VAL A 217 29.34 -23.90 -19.59
N ARG A 218 30.48 -24.37 -19.07
CA ARG A 218 30.87 -25.79 -19.18
C ARG A 218 29.92 -26.71 -18.42
N GLU A 219 29.50 -26.31 -17.22
CA GLU A 219 28.52 -27.05 -16.42
C GLU A 219 27.15 -27.09 -17.12
N ALA A 220 26.72 -25.96 -17.69
CA ALA A 220 25.51 -25.87 -18.51
C ALA A 220 25.59 -26.79 -19.74
N PHE A 221 26.72 -26.81 -20.44
CA PHE A 221 26.94 -27.72 -21.57
C PHE A 221 26.94 -29.20 -21.17
N LYS A 222 27.51 -29.53 -20.02
CA LYS A 222 27.49 -30.91 -19.49
C LYS A 222 26.07 -31.33 -19.09
N ALA A 223 25.32 -30.46 -18.41
CA ALA A 223 23.93 -30.69 -18.04
C ALA A 223 23.01 -30.86 -19.26
N PHE A 224 23.31 -30.17 -20.37
CA PHE A 224 22.59 -30.38 -21.63
C PHE A 224 22.91 -31.73 -22.30
N GLN A 225 24.09 -32.31 -22.06
CA GLN A 225 24.49 -33.60 -22.62
C GLN A 225 24.05 -34.82 -21.81
N GLN A 226 23.84 -34.64 -20.51
CA GLN A 226 23.31 -35.69 -19.64
C GLN A 226 21.79 -35.50 -19.53
N PRO A 227 20.98 -36.28 -20.26
CA PRO A 227 19.55 -36.31 -19.98
C PRO A 227 19.33 -36.80 -18.53
N PRO A 228 18.23 -36.39 -17.88
CA PRO A 228 17.89 -36.88 -16.54
C PRO A 228 17.76 -38.41 -16.49
#